data_AF-A0A1L8PEQ9-F1
#
_entry.id   AF-A0A1L8PEQ9-F1
#
_cell.length_a   1.000
_cell.length_b   1.000
_cell.length_c   1.000
_cell.angle_alpha   90.00
_cell.angle_beta   90.00
_cell.angle_gamma   90.00
#
_symmetry.space_group_name_H-M   'P 1'
#
loop_
_entity.id
_entity.type
_entity.pdbx_description
1 polymer ?
#
loop_
_entity_poly.entity_id
_entity_poly.type
_entity_poly.pdbx_seq_one_letter_code
_entity_poly.pdbx_strand_id
1 'polypeptide(L)'
;MEQTVYTNYWQNRLTGVKKKHGSYATEEEAINGIKAWWELHNEYYPHAEYKRTNSGALEIIYNDDNYIYRIEKRKTENPLPKAKAKPRNKNEVTSIREKYGFHDEALLYEELAEPYRDRLMLAMNDSKKLHQYVFDLEGRPIKKFNDR
;
A
#
# COMPACT_ATOMS: atom_id res chain seq x y z
N MET A 1 22.12 10.47 -6.92
CA MET A 1 22.69 9.62 -5.85
C MET A 1 21.91 8.33 -5.86
N GLU A 2 22.59 7.20 -6.04
CA GLU A 2 21.96 5.88 -5.98
C GLU A 2 21.54 5.61 -4.53
N GLN A 3 20.24 5.38 -4.29
CA GLN A 3 19.72 5.05 -2.97
C GLN A 3 19.21 3.61 -2.94
N THR A 4 19.36 2.98 -1.78
CA THR A 4 18.80 1.65 -1.52
C THR A 4 17.36 1.81 -1.05
N VAL A 5 16.45 1.05 -1.65
CA VAL A 5 15.04 1.02 -1.30
C VAL A 5 14.56 -0.40 -1.10
N TYR A 6 13.62 -0.59 -0.19
CA TYR A 6 12.99 -1.87 0.11
C TYR A 6 11.57 -1.82 -0.45
N THR A 7 11.24 -2.71 -1.38
CA THR A 7 9.92 -2.68 -2.02
C THR A 7 9.12 -3.92 -1.67
N ASN A 8 7.88 -3.68 -1.24
CA ASN A 8 6.97 -4.71 -0.79
C ASN A 8 6.12 -5.18 -1.95
N TYR A 9 6.05 -6.50 -2.11
CA TYR A 9 5.20 -7.15 -3.08
C TYR A 9 4.31 -8.15 -2.37
N TRP A 10 3.00 -8.06 -2.58
CA TRP A 10 2.12 -9.18 -2.31
C TRP A 10 2.18 -10.14 -3.51
N GLN A 11 2.34 -11.43 -3.24
CA GLN A 11 2.45 -12.45 -4.26
C GLN A 11 1.50 -13.61 -3.98
N ASN A 12 0.79 -14.02 -5.02
CA ASN A 12 0.07 -15.28 -5.05
C ASN A 12 0.87 -16.25 -5.95
N ARG A 13 1.44 -17.29 -5.33
CA ARG A 13 2.27 -18.29 -6.03
C ARG A 13 1.45 -19.21 -6.94
N LEU A 14 0.17 -19.45 -6.63
CA LEU A 14 -0.71 -20.30 -7.45
C LEU A 14 -1.01 -19.64 -8.81
N THR A 15 -1.23 -18.33 -8.81
CA THR A 15 -1.58 -17.57 -10.02
C THR A 15 -0.41 -16.82 -10.63
N GLY A 16 0.75 -16.80 -9.96
CA GLY A 16 1.92 -16.01 -10.34
C GLY A 16 1.71 -14.48 -10.23
N VAL A 17 0.59 -14.04 -9.65
CA VAL A 17 0.27 -12.61 -9.53
C VAL A 17 1.19 -11.96 -8.51
N LYS A 18 1.85 -10.87 -8.92
CA LYS A 18 2.73 -10.06 -8.08
C LYS A 18 2.27 -8.60 -8.10
N LYS A 19 1.83 -8.09 -6.95
CA LYS A 19 1.35 -6.71 -6.78
C LYS A 19 2.29 -5.91 -5.89
N LYS A 20 2.76 -4.76 -6.39
CA LYS A 20 3.58 -3.83 -5.60
C LYS A 20 2.71 -3.03 -4.63
N HIS A 21 3.00 -3.11 -3.34
CA HIS A 21 2.30 -2.34 -2.30
C HIS A 21 2.95 -0.97 -2.10
N GLY A 22 4.21 -0.92 -1.69
CA GLY A 22 4.94 0.31 -1.39
C GLY A 22 6.47 0.14 -1.50
N SER A 23 7.20 1.26 -1.45
CA SER A 23 8.67 1.29 -1.42
C SER A 23 9.13 2.15 -0.23
N TYR A 24 10.17 1.70 0.47
CA TYR A 24 10.57 2.18 1.80
C TYR A 24 12.08 2.41 1.88
N ALA A 25 12.53 3.21 2.85
CA ALA A 25 13.94 3.48 3.06
C ALA A 25 14.64 2.31 3.76
N THR A 26 13.94 1.61 4.65
CA THR A 26 14.47 0.47 5.41
C THR A 26 13.59 -0.77 5.26
N GLU A 27 14.18 -1.94 5.56
CA GLU A 27 13.44 -3.21 5.59
C GLU A 27 12.40 -3.23 6.72
N GLU A 28 12.69 -2.59 7.84
CA GLU A 28 11.78 -2.48 8.98
C GLU A 28 10.54 -1.65 8.64
N GLU A 29 10.72 -0.51 7.96
CA GLU A 29 9.60 0.28 7.45
C GLU A 29 8.74 -0.51 6.47
N ALA A 30 9.37 -1.32 5.61
CA ALA A 30 8.68 -2.23 4.71
C ALA A 30 7.83 -3.25 5.49
N ILE A 31 8.37 -3.89 6.54
CA ILE A 31 7.62 -4.81 7.40
C ILE A 31 6.45 -4.08 8.08
N ASN A 32 6.70 -2.88 8.61
CA ASN A 32 5.67 -2.07 9.27
C ASN A 32 4.55 -1.66 8.31
N GLY A 33 4.86 -1.40 7.03
CA GLY A 33 3.86 -1.17 6.01
C GLY A 33 2.95 -2.37 5.78
N ILE A 34 3.49 -3.59 5.81
CA ILE A 34 2.68 -4.83 5.71
C ILE A 34 1.79 -4.99 6.93
N LYS A 35 2.33 -4.76 8.13
CA LYS A 35 1.55 -4.82 9.38
C LYS A 35 0.43 -3.78 9.40
N ALA A 36 0.71 -2.55 8.96
CA ALA A 36 -0.31 -1.50 8.85
C ALA A 36 -1.42 -1.88 7.86
N TRP A 37 -1.08 -2.62 6.81
CA TRP A 37 -2.08 -3.19 5.90
C TRP A 37 -2.96 -4.22 6.62
N TRP A 38 -2.38 -5.17 7.34
CA TRP A 38 -3.15 -6.15 8.12
C TRP A 38 -4.06 -5.49 9.15
N GLU A 39 -3.55 -4.52 9.91
CA GLU A 39 -4.32 -3.77 10.89
C GLU A 39 -5.50 -3.03 10.27
N LEU A 40 -5.33 -2.45 9.06
CA LEU A 40 -6.41 -1.79 8.34
C LEU A 40 -7.56 -2.76 8.00
N HIS A 41 -7.22 -4.02 7.71
CA HIS A 41 -8.19 -5.08 7.45
C HIS A 41 -8.62 -5.83 8.72
N ASN A 42 -8.21 -5.36 9.90
CA ASN A 42 -8.43 -6.04 11.19
C ASN A 42 -7.93 -7.50 11.19
N GLU A 43 -6.85 -7.75 10.46
CA GLU A 43 -6.19 -9.05 10.35
C GLU A 43 -5.01 -9.12 11.32
N TYR A 44 -4.85 -10.28 11.97
CA TYR A 44 -3.74 -10.53 12.89
C TYR A 44 -3.13 -11.91 12.64
N TYR A 45 -1.84 -11.91 12.27
CA TYR A 45 -1.09 -13.13 11.94
C TYR A 45 0.11 -13.28 12.89
N PRO A 46 -0.10 -13.76 14.13
CA PRO A 46 0.98 -13.93 15.11
C PRO A 46 1.96 -15.04 14.70
N HIS A 47 1.51 -15.97 13.87
CA HIS A 47 2.29 -17.10 13.36
C HIS A 47 3.00 -16.78 12.03
N ALA A 48 3.02 -15.52 11.60
CA ALA A 48 3.67 -15.16 10.35
C ALA A 48 5.17 -15.52 10.38
N GLU A 49 5.60 -16.33 9.41
CA GLU A 49 6.98 -16.77 9.28
C GLU A 49 7.79 -15.82 8.41
N TYR A 50 9.00 -15.50 8.84
CA TYR A 50 9.92 -14.59 8.15
C TYR A 50 11.07 -15.41 7.59
N LYS A 51 11.08 -15.61 6.27
CA LYS A 51 12.07 -16.43 5.57
C LYS A 51 12.95 -15.58 4.66
N ARG A 52 14.27 -15.66 4.87
CA ARG A 52 15.23 -15.03 3.95
C ARG A 52 15.48 -15.97 2.77
N THR A 53 15.33 -15.45 1.56
CA THR A 53 15.64 -16.18 0.32
C THR A 53 17.11 -16.06 -0.04
N ASN A 54 17.62 -16.98 -0.87
CA ASN A 54 19.00 -16.95 -1.37
C ASN A 54 19.34 -15.68 -2.17
N SER A 55 18.33 -14.99 -2.71
CA SER A 55 18.50 -13.69 -3.38
C SER A 55 18.56 -12.50 -2.41
N GLY A 56 18.54 -12.74 -1.09
CA GLY A 56 18.52 -11.72 -0.04
C GLY A 56 17.15 -11.06 0.18
N ALA A 57 16.10 -11.46 -0.53
CA ALA A 57 14.75 -10.94 -0.31
C ALA A 57 14.14 -11.59 0.94
N LEU A 58 13.35 -10.83 1.70
CA LEU A 58 12.60 -11.32 2.85
C LEU A 58 11.20 -11.73 2.40
N GLU A 59 10.78 -12.94 2.71
CA GLU A 59 9.42 -13.43 2.49
C GLU A 59 8.71 -13.55 3.84
N ILE A 60 7.46 -13.10 3.89
CA ILE A 60 6.57 -13.16 5.05
C ILE A 60 5.40 -14.03 4.65
N ILE A 61 5.33 -15.22 5.23
CA ILE A 61 4.28 -16.21 5.01
C ILE A 61 3.31 -16.06 6.18
N TYR A 62 2.07 -15.63 5.92
CA TYR A 62 1.14 -15.21 6.98
C TYR A 62 -0.12 -16.08 7.08
N ASN A 63 -0.43 -16.87 6.05
CA ASN A 63 -1.59 -17.75 6.03
C ASN A 63 -1.21 -19.13 5.50
N ASP A 64 -0.73 -19.18 4.25
CA ASP A 64 -0.30 -20.40 3.57
C ASP A 64 0.91 -20.09 2.68
N ASP A 65 1.65 -21.11 2.26
CA ASP A 65 2.84 -21.00 1.40
C ASP A 65 2.56 -20.36 0.04
N ASN A 66 1.28 -20.30 -0.33
CA ASN A 66 0.78 -19.75 -1.58
C ASN A 66 0.63 -18.22 -1.58
N TYR A 67 0.42 -17.59 -0.41
CA TYR A 67 0.18 -16.16 -0.28
C TYR A 67 1.26 -15.54 0.60
N ILE A 68 2.16 -14.78 -0.03
CA ILE A 68 3.33 -14.24 0.66
C ILE A 68 3.46 -12.74 0.41
N TYR A 69 4.02 -12.05 1.39
CA TYR A 69 4.63 -10.75 1.14
C TYR A 69 6.13 -10.93 0.92
N ARG A 70 6.67 -10.34 -0.13
CA ARG A 70 8.10 -10.36 -0.45
C ARG A 70 8.65 -8.94 -0.43
N ILE A 71 9.65 -8.71 0.39
CA ILE A 71 10.41 -7.46 0.45
C ILE A 71 11.70 -7.64 -0.33
N GLU A 72 11.87 -6.84 -1.38
CA GLU A 72 13.07 -6.87 -2.22
C GLU A 72 13.88 -5.60 -2.03
N LYS A 73 15.17 -5.77 -1.75
CA LYS A 73 16.15 -4.70 -1.76
C LYS A 73 16.49 -4.35 -3.20
N ARG A 74 16.32 -3.09 -3.58
CA ARG A 74 16.65 -2.57 -4.91
C ARG A 74 17.44 -1.28 -4.78
N LYS A 75 18.28 -1.01 -5.76
CA LYS A 75 18.92 0.29 -5.91
C LYS A 75 18.14 1.11 -6.95
N THR A 76 17.92 2.37 -6.66
CA THR A 76 17.20 3.28 -7.56
C THR A 76 17.84 4.66 -7.51
N GLU A 77 17.90 5.31 -8.66
CA GLU A 77 18.28 6.72 -8.77
C GLU A 77 17.11 7.66 -8.50
N ASN A 78 15.88 7.16 -8.67
CA ASN A 78 14.67 7.92 -8.40
C ASN A 78 14.46 8.11 -6.89
N PRO A 79 14.01 9.30 -6.45
CA PRO A 79 13.72 9.56 -5.04
C PRO A 79 12.59 8.65 -4.53
N LEU A 80 12.60 8.38 -3.22
CA LEU A 80 11.53 7.61 -2.59
C LEU A 80 10.21 8.37 -2.75
N PRO A 81 9.08 7.67 -2.93
CA PRO A 81 7.79 8.33 -2.96
C PRO A 81 7.59 9.10 -1.65
N LYS A 82 6.97 10.28 -1.73
CA LYS A 82 6.78 11.12 -0.55
C LYS A 82 5.65 10.54 0.30
N ALA A 83 5.99 10.10 1.50
CA ALA A 83 5.05 9.65 2.55
C ALA A 83 4.17 10.77 3.13
N LYS A 84 4.40 12.03 2.75
CA LYS A 84 3.61 13.18 3.20
C LYS A 84 2.86 13.76 2.00
N ALA A 85 1.58 13.38 1.86
CA ALA A 85 0.67 14.04 0.93
C ALA A 85 0.15 15.34 1.58
N LYS A 86 0.04 16.41 0.79
CA LYS A 86 -0.89 17.49 1.16
C LYS A 86 -2.29 16.99 0.78
N PRO A 87 -3.23 16.84 1.73
CA PRO A 87 -4.59 16.44 1.39
C PRO A 87 -5.20 17.49 0.45
N ARG A 88 -6.00 17.03 -0.51
CA ARG A 88 -6.84 17.92 -1.33
C ARG A 88 -7.78 18.72 -0.45
N ASN A 89 -8.10 19.93 -0.90
CA ASN A 89 -9.11 20.75 -0.23
C ASN A 89 -10.53 20.24 -0.54
N LYS A 90 -11.52 20.71 0.23
CA LYS A 90 -12.93 20.28 0.06
C LYS A 90 -13.46 20.51 -1.36
N ASN A 91 -13.12 21.63 -1.99
CA ASN A 91 -13.58 21.95 -3.34
C ASN A 91 -12.99 20.99 -4.39
N GLU A 92 -11.71 20.61 -4.23
CA GLU A 92 -11.04 19.63 -5.09
C GLU A 92 -11.66 18.24 -4.95
N VAL A 93 -11.99 17.83 -3.72
CA VAL A 93 -12.69 16.57 -3.44
C VAL A 93 -14.05 16.55 -4.11
N THR A 94 -14.87 17.58 -3.92
CA THR A 94 -16.19 17.68 -4.55
C THR A 94 -16.10 17.64 -6.07
N SER A 95 -15.18 18.39 -6.67
CA SER A 95 -14.97 18.41 -8.13
C SER A 95 -14.61 17.03 -8.68
N ILE A 96 -13.80 16.26 -7.95
CA ILE A 96 -13.43 14.89 -8.35
C ILE A 96 -14.64 13.95 -8.23
N ARG A 97 -15.40 14.04 -7.14
CA ARG A 97 -16.62 13.22 -6.95
C ARG A 97 -17.62 13.45 -8.08
N GLU A 98 -17.88 14.71 -8.43
CA GLU A 98 -18.77 15.08 -9.53
C GLU A 98 -18.24 14.58 -10.88
N LYS A 99 -16.95 14.77 -11.15
CA LYS A 99 -16.31 14.35 -12.41
C LYS A 99 -16.44 12.85 -12.68
N TYR A 100 -16.34 12.03 -11.64
CA TYR A 100 -16.38 10.57 -11.78
C TYR A 100 -17.70 9.95 -11.33
N GLY A 101 -18.67 10.74 -10.87
CA GLY A 101 -19.99 10.27 -10.44
C GLY A 101 -19.93 9.29 -9.26
N PHE A 102 -19.10 9.56 -8.25
CA PHE A 102 -18.95 8.65 -7.10
C PHE A 102 -20.19 8.60 -6.22
N HIS A 103 -20.58 7.39 -5.85
CA HIS A 103 -21.61 7.13 -4.84
C HIS A 103 -21.08 7.44 -3.42
N ASP A 104 -21.96 7.51 -2.44
CA ASP A 104 -21.60 7.91 -1.08
C ASP A 104 -20.64 6.95 -0.38
N GLU A 105 -20.65 5.67 -0.76
CA GLU A 105 -19.75 4.63 -0.22
C GLU A 105 -18.36 4.63 -0.89
N ALA A 106 -18.20 5.36 -2.00
CA ALA A 106 -16.93 5.53 -2.69
C ALA A 106 -16.23 6.79 -2.15
N LEU A 107 -15.22 6.59 -1.31
CA LEU A 107 -14.50 7.65 -0.62
C LEU A 107 -13.14 7.93 -1.28
N LEU A 108 -12.78 9.21 -1.33
CA LEU A 108 -11.41 9.61 -1.60
C LEU A 108 -10.54 9.45 -0.34
N TYR A 109 -9.22 9.38 -0.52
CA TYR A 109 -8.27 9.30 0.59
C TYR A 109 -8.52 10.36 1.66
N GLU A 110 -8.87 11.59 1.27
CA GLU A 110 -9.14 12.70 2.18
C GLU A 110 -10.42 12.53 3.00
N GLU A 111 -11.40 11.79 2.48
CA GLU A 111 -12.71 11.55 3.08
C GLU A 111 -12.70 10.40 4.10
N LEU A 112 -11.67 9.54 4.04
CA LEU A 112 -11.48 8.47 5.01
C LEU A 112 -11.22 9.04 6.41
N ALA A 113 -11.66 8.31 7.44
CA ALA A 113 -11.33 8.63 8.82
C ALA A 113 -9.80 8.59 9.02
N GLU A 114 -9.31 9.46 9.90
CA GLU A 114 -7.88 9.63 10.17
C GLU A 114 -7.12 8.32 10.46
N PRO A 115 -7.66 7.36 11.24
CA PRO A 115 -6.99 6.08 11.47
C PRO A 115 -6.72 5.30 10.18
N TYR A 116 -7.67 5.29 9.23
CA TYR A 116 -7.49 4.60 7.95
C TYR A 116 -6.48 5.33 7.07
N ARG A 117 -6.51 6.67 7.05
CA ARG A 117 -5.57 7.48 6.28
C ARG A 117 -4.13 7.23 6.70
N ASP A 118 -3.86 7.26 8.01
CA ASP A 118 -2.52 7.05 8.54
C ASP A 118 -2.00 5.64 8.24
N ARG A 119 -2.83 4.61 8.43
CA ARG A 119 -2.47 3.21 8.12
C ARG A 119 -2.24 3.01 6.62
N LEU A 120 -3.07 3.58 5.76
CA LEU A 120 -2.87 3.54 4.30
C LEU A 120 -1.59 4.25 3.87
N MET A 121 -1.25 5.37 4.48
CA MET A 121 -0.01 6.08 4.22
C MET A 121 1.21 5.23 4.59
N LEU A 122 1.18 4.56 5.74
CA LEU A 122 2.23 3.62 6.15
C LEU A 122 2.30 2.40 5.21
N ALA A 123 1.15 1.84 4.84
CA ALA A 123 1.06 0.62 4.06
C ALA A 123 1.43 0.78 2.58
N MET A 124 1.22 1.96 2.00
CA MET A 124 1.52 2.22 0.58
C MET A 124 2.76 3.10 0.41
N ASN A 125 3.11 3.90 1.43
CA ASN A 125 4.23 4.84 1.46
C ASN A 125 4.34 5.71 0.20
N ASP A 126 3.20 6.04 -0.43
CA ASP A 126 3.12 6.76 -1.69
C ASP A 126 1.82 7.56 -1.76
N SER A 127 1.94 8.83 -1.39
CA SER A 127 0.87 9.83 -1.46
C SER A 127 0.22 9.93 -2.85
N LYS A 128 1.02 9.88 -3.91
CA LYS A 128 0.49 9.99 -5.28
C LYS A 128 -0.33 8.78 -5.64
N LYS A 129 0.11 7.60 -5.19
CA LYS A 129 -0.63 6.36 -5.38
C LYS A 129 -1.97 6.45 -4.66
N LEU A 130 -2.01 6.84 -3.39
CA LEU A 130 -3.26 7.00 -2.62
C LEU A 130 -4.27 7.93 -3.30
N HIS A 131 -3.80 9.04 -3.85
CA HIS A 131 -4.65 10.01 -4.55
C HIS A 131 -5.21 9.50 -5.90
N GLN A 132 -4.78 8.33 -6.37
CA GLN A 132 -5.26 7.71 -7.61
C GLN A 132 -6.29 6.59 -7.37
N TYR A 133 -6.52 6.20 -6.12
CA TYR A 133 -7.49 5.17 -5.76
C TYR A 133 -8.74 5.78 -5.11
N VAL A 134 -9.83 5.07 -5.32
CA VAL A 134 -11.10 5.18 -4.60
C VAL A 134 -11.12 4.08 -3.55
N PHE A 135 -11.57 4.41 -2.36
CA PHE A 135 -11.64 3.52 -1.21
C PHE A 135 -13.08 3.27 -0.79
N ASP A 136 -13.31 2.15 -0.11
CA ASP A 136 -14.57 1.92 0.61
C ASP A 136 -14.55 2.56 2.00
N LEU A 137 -15.63 2.38 2.75
CA LEU A 137 -15.79 2.82 4.13
C LEU A 137 -14.75 2.18 5.09
N GLU A 138 -14.16 1.04 4.72
CA GLU A 138 -13.15 0.32 5.48
C GLU A 138 -11.71 0.70 5.06
N GLY A 139 -11.55 1.67 4.16
CA GLY A 139 -10.25 2.11 3.66
C GLY A 139 -9.59 1.17 2.66
N ARG A 140 -10.33 0.23 2.07
CA ARG A 140 -9.79 -0.71 1.07
C ARG A 140 -9.88 -0.10 -0.32
N PRO A 141 -8.81 -0.15 -1.14
CA PRO A 141 -8.84 0.41 -2.48
C PRO A 141 -9.76 -0.44 -3.39
N ILE A 142 -10.86 0.14 -3.87
CA ILE A 142 -11.84 -0.50 -4.75
C ILE A 142 -11.45 -0.32 -6.21
N LYS A 143 -11.10 0.90 -6.62
CA LYS A 143 -10.87 1.25 -8.02
C LYS A 143 -9.79 2.31 -8.17
N LYS A 144 -9.02 2.22 -9.25
CA LYS A 144 -8.09 3.29 -9.66
C LYS A 144 -8.79 4.21 -10.67
N PHE A 145 -8.59 5.53 -10.57
CA PHE A 145 -9.22 6.50 -11.50
C PHE A 145 -8.96 6.24 -12.98
N ASN A 146 -7.82 5.62 -13.32
CA ASN A 146 -7.41 5.34 -14.70
C ASN A 146 -7.58 3.87 -15.13
N ASP A 147 -8.18 3.00 -14.30
CA ASP A 147 -8.58 1.68 -14.79
C ASP A 147 -9.91 1.84 -15.55
N ARG A 148 -9.80 1.66 -16.88
CA ARG A 148 -10.94 1.62 -17.81
C ARG A 148 -11.72 0.33 -17.65
#